data_AF-A0A135S538-F1
#
_entry.id   AF-A0A135S538-F1
#
_cell.length_a   1.000
_cell.length_b   1.000
_cell.length_c   1.000
_cell.angle_alpha   90.00
_cell.angle_beta   90.00
_cell.angle_gamma   90.00
#
_symmetry.space_group_name_H-M   'P 1'
#
loop_
_entity.id
_entity.type
_entity.pdbx_description
1 polymer ?
#
loop_
_entity_poly.entity_id
_entity_poly.type
_entity_poly.pdbx_seq_one_letter_code
_entity_poly.pdbx_strand_id
1 'polypeptide(L)'
;MKSGVPTLFYKNKTTTAPVPISRFSAYYVAIENAEVAIPQDYKVVVGNASAKSEAGTEPLAGIQWFCEGGPSSEKDINGFPFKTCNTCLQTTHLFHDCHWTATSKPANRCPLGMKRMPQLRFSIRFDLCKALPDGWEGTAPLELACGPAYCTHGDFINGWLLEVAGNMLLANSTREFAGVDGPAGKYNAGSVCSAKNATDADPENGTSDYATSKQILQKLTGLQV
;
A
#
# COMPACT_ATOMS: atom_id res chain seq x y z
N MET A 1 -7.79 -11.36 0.66
CA MET A 1 -6.50 -10.70 0.39
C MET A 1 -6.05 -10.02 1.67
N LYS A 2 -4.90 -10.42 2.23
CA LYS A 2 -4.25 -9.69 3.32
C LYS A 2 -3.18 -8.81 2.66
N SER A 3 -3.30 -7.51 2.88
CA SER A 3 -2.32 -6.52 2.45
C SER A 3 -2.22 -5.47 3.56
N GLY A 4 -1.05 -5.36 4.16
CA GLY A 4 -0.69 -4.38 5.16
C GLY A 4 0.11 -3.25 4.52
N VAL A 5 -0.18 -2.03 4.97
CA VAL A 5 0.62 -0.83 4.69
C VAL A 5 0.74 -0.12 6.04
N PRO A 6 1.89 0.45 6.39
CA PRO A 6 2.06 1.07 7.70
C PRO A 6 1.03 2.19 7.91
N THR A 7 0.42 2.19 9.09
CA THR A 7 -0.54 3.24 9.49
C THR A 7 0.14 4.60 9.50
N LEU A 8 -0.50 5.58 8.86
CA LEU A 8 -0.08 6.97 8.92
C LEU A 8 -0.69 7.64 10.15
N PHE A 9 0.15 8.30 10.94
CA PHE A 9 -0.26 9.12 12.08
C PHE A 9 0.02 10.59 11.78
N TYR A 10 -0.81 11.45 12.34
CA TYR A 10 -0.48 12.87 12.47
C TYR A 10 -0.16 13.18 13.94
N LYS A 11 0.77 14.11 14.15
CA LYS A 11 1.21 14.57 15.46
C LYS A 11 0.90 16.05 15.61
N ASN A 12 0.04 16.41 16.54
CA ASN A 12 -0.10 17.79 17.00
C ASN A 12 0.49 17.92 18.43
N LYS A 13 0.41 19.12 19.03
CA LYS A 13 1.03 19.40 20.34
C LYS A 13 0.56 18.48 21.47
N THR A 14 -0.61 17.86 21.34
CA THR A 14 -1.27 17.10 22.42
C THR A 14 -1.70 15.70 22.01
N THR A 15 -1.66 15.37 20.72
CA THR A 15 -2.33 14.19 20.15
C THR A 15 -1.45 13.54 19.10
N THR A 16 -1.35 12.22 19.16
CA THR A 16 -0.90 11.37 18.05
C THR A 16 -2.06 10.46 17.69
N ALA A 17 -2.61 10.62 16.48
CA ALA A 17 -3.79 9.87 16.05
C ALA A 17 -3.64 9.40 14.60
N PRO A 18 -4.28 8.27 14.24
CA PRO A 18 -4.24 7.77 12.87
C PRO A 18 -4.93 8.75 11.93
N VAL A 19 -4.32 8.97 10.77
CA VAL A 19 -4.93 9.77 9.69
C VAL A 19 -6.03 8.94 9.03
N PRO A 20 -7.26 9.47 8.88
CA PRO A 20 -8.33 8.75 8.20
C PRO A 20 -7.97 8.44 6.74
N ILE A 21 -8.26 7.22 6.30
CA ILE A 21 -8.17 6.84 4.89
C ILE A 21 -9.46 7.27 4.19
N SER A 22 -9.36 8.15 3.20
CA SER A 22 -10.50 8.54 2.36
C SER A 22 -10.79 7.49 1.30
N ARG A 23 -9.73 6.86 0.76
CA ARG A 23 -9.85 5.78 -0.23
C ARG A 23 -8.62 4.89 -0.21
N PHE A 24 -8.85 3.59 -0.19
CA PHE A 24 -7.87 2.59 -0.57
C PHE A 24 -8.29 1.97 -1.92
N SER A 25 -7.37 1.92 -2.88
CA SER A 25 -7.60 1.30 -4.18
C SER A 25 -6.46 0.36 -4.51
N ALA A 26 -6.80 -0.90 -4.75
CA ALA A 26 -5.93 -1.89 -5.36
C ALA A 26 -6.43 -2.16 -6.78
N TYR A 27 -5.57 -1.99 -7.77
CA TYR A 27 -5.89 -2.28 -9.16
C TYR A 27 -4.65 -2.74 -9.90
N TYR A 28 -4.86 -3.35 -11.07
CA TYR A 28 -3.81 -3.82 -11.94
C TYR A 28 -3.46 -2.75 -12.97
N VAL A 29 -2.17 -2.51 -13.15
CA VAL A 29 -1.62 -1.63 -14.20
C VAL A 29 -0.85 -2.47 -15.21
N ALA A 30 -0.63 -1.91 -16.40
CA ALA A 30 0.11 -2.56 -17.48
C ALA A 30 -0.41 -3.97 -17.82
N ILE A 31 -1.72 -4.20 -17.64
CA ILE A 31 -2.37 -5.50 -17.76
C ILE A 31 -2.24 -6.08 -19.18
N GLU A 32 -2.18 -5.20 -20.19
CA GLU A 32 -1.92 -5.55 -21.58
C GLU A 32 -0.56 -6.21 -21.81
N ASN A 33 0.36 -6.10 -20.85
CA ASN A 33 1.67 -6.74 -20.90
C ASN A 33 1.74 -8.04 -20.09
N ALA A 34 0.65 -8.45 -19.42
CA ALA A 34 0.62 -9.67 -18.63
C ALA A 34 0.55 -10.91 -19.54
N GLU A 35 1.42 -11.87 -19.31
CA GLU A 35 1.55 -13.12 -20.08
C GLU A 35 1.07 -14.34 -19.30
N VAL A 36 1.07 -14.25 -17.96
CA VAL A 36 0.62 -15.31 -17.06
C VAL A 36 -0.22 -14.75 -15.92
N ALA A 37 -1.12 -15.59 -15.41
CA ALA A 37 -1.87 -15.28 -14.20
C ALA A 37 -0.92 -15.09 -13.00
N ILE A 38 -1.38 -14.37 -11.98
CA ILE A 38 -0.65 -14.28 -10.72
C ILE A 38 -0.57 -15.70 -10.11
N PRO A 39 0.64 -16.22 -9.81
CA PRO A 39 0.80 -17.54 -9.20
C PRO A 39 0.03 -17.67 -7.88
N GLN A 40 -0.54 -18.84 -7.59
CA GLN A 40 -1.38 -19.05 -6.40
C GLN A 40 -0.61 -18.92 -5.08
N ASP A 41 0.66 -19.27 -5.10
CA ASP A 41 1.60 -19.13 -4.00
C ASP A 41 2.33 -17.77 -3.98
N TYR A 42 1.94 -16.86 -4.88
CA TYR A 42 2.57 -15.55 -4.97
C TYR A 42 2.33 -14.73 -3.72
N LYS A 43 3.43 -14.41 -3.06
CA LYS A 43 3.51 -13.48 -1.94
C LYS A 43 4.72 -12.58 -2.15
N VAL A 44 4.56 -11.31 -1.83
CA VAL A 44 5.62 -10.32 -2.02
C VAL A 44 5.51 -9.22 -0.99
N VAL A 45 6.66 -8.69 -0.60
CA VAL A 45 6.78 -7.44 0.14
C VAL A 45 7.51 -6.46 -0.77
N VAL A 46 6.97 -5.26 -0.93
CA VAL A 46 7.62 -4.15 -1.63
C VAL A 46 7.91 -3.01 -0.67
N GLY A 47 8.99 -2.28 -0.90
CA GLY A 47 9.49 -1.26 0.02
C GLY A 47 10.40 -1.83 1.10
N ASN A 48 10.72 -1.01 2.11
CA ASN A 48 11.66 -1.37 3.17
C ASN A 48 11.23 -0.77 4.51
N ALA A 49 10.67 -1.60 5.38
CA ALA A 49 10.18 -1.19 6.71
C ALA A 49 11.26 -0.58 7.63
N SER A 50 12.54 -0.87 7.36
CA SER A 50 13.67 -0.37 8.15
C SER A 50 14.30 0.91 7.59
N ALA A 51 13.87 1.37 6.41
CA ALA A 51 14.44 2.55 5.77
C ALA A 51 14.19 3.82 6.59
N LYS A 52 15.25 4.60 6.80
CA LYS A 52 15.20 5.88 7.53
C LYS A 52 15.49 7.10 6.65
N SER A 53 15.93 6.87 5.42
CA SER A 53 16.27 7.89 4.43
C SER A 53 15.95 7.38 3.02
N GLU A 54 15.99 8.28 2.03
CA GLU A 54 15.76 7.95 0.62
C GLU A 54 16.69 6.84 0.12
N ALA A 55 17.95 6.82 0.55
CA ALA A 55 18.93 5.80 0.19
C ALA A 55 18.55 4.38 0.65
N GLY A 56 17.67 4.26 1.64
CA GLY A 56 17.16 2.96 2.12
C GLY A 56 15.92 2.47 1.37
N THR A 57 15.36 3.27 0.46
CA THR A 57 14.16 2.89 -0.31
C THR A 57 14.49 1.87 -1.40
N GLU A 58 13.52 1.03 -1.77
CA GLU A 58 13.63 0.13 -2.94
C GLU A 58 13.14 0.89 -4.18
N PRO A 59 14.03 1.31 -5.10
CA PRO A 59 13.66 2.17 -6.21
C PRO A 59 12.61 1.54 -7.14
N LEU A 60 12.60 0.21 -7.22
CA LEU A 60 11.67 -0.53 -8.07
C LEU A 60 10.28 -0.73 -7.43
N ALA A 61 10.09 -0.35 -6.16
CA ALA A 61 8.79 -0.40 -5.50
C ALA A 61 7.87 0.77 -5.92
N GLY A 62 8.39 1.75 -6.69
CA GLY A 62 7.61 2.87 -7.20
C GLY A 62 6.89 3.66 -6.09
N ILE A 63 7.44 3.66 -4.88
CA ILE A 63 6.81 4.27 -3.71
C ILE A 63 6.90 5.77 -3.84
N GLN A 64 5.74 6.43 -3.84
CA GLN A 64 5.66 7.88 -3.94
C GLN A 64 4.65 8.40 -2.95
N TRP A 65 4.99 9.53 -2.33
CA TRP A 65 4.07 10.34 -1.53
C TRP A 65 3.84 11.65 -2.25
N PHE A 66 2.62 12.12 -2.42
CA PHE A 66 2.34 13.37 -3.13
C PHE A 66 0.93 13.87 -2.84
N CYS A 67 0.65 15.13 -3.17
CA CYS A 67 -0.68 15.69 -3.04
C CYS A 67 -1.54 15.37 -4.27
N GLU A 68 -2.76 14.87 -4.06
CA GLU A 68 -3.66 14.52 -5.15
C GLU A 68 -4.00 15.74 -6.02
N GLY A 69 -3.79 15.61 -7.33
CA GLY A 69 -4.08 16.67 -8.31
C GLY A 69 -3.18 17.90 -8.20
N GLY A 70 -2.15 17.87 -7.35
CA GLY A 70 -1.17 18.94 -7.20
C GLY A 70 0.10 18.70 -8.03
N PRO A 71 0.90 19.75 -8.27
CA PRO A 71 2.25 19.59 -8.80
C PRO A 71 3.12 18.79 -7.82
N SER A 72 4.24 18.26 -8.30
CA SER A 72 5.26 17.66 -7.43
C SER A 72 5.71 18.70 -6.40
N SER A 73 5.45 18.44 -5.13
CA SER A 73 5.90 19.29 -4.03
C SER A 73 7.31 18.92 -3.62
N GLU A 74 8.09 19.89 -3.16
CA GLU A 74 9.30 19.61 -2.40
C GLU A 74 9.02 18.66 -1.23
N LYS A 75 10.03 17.86 -0.89
CA LYS A 75 9.97 16.89 0.20
C LYS A 75 10.65 17.43 1.42
N ASP A 76 10.05 17.19 2.58
CA ASP A 76 10.71 17.43 3.85
C ASP A 76 11.76 16.34 4.14
N ILE A 77 12.48 16.50 5.26
CA ILE A 77 13.52 15.56 5.69
C ILE A 77 12.99 14.13 5.89
N ASN A 78 11.69 13.95 6.13
CA ASN A 78 11.04 12.68 6.36
C ASN A 78 10.45 12.07 5.07
N GLY A 79 10.54 12.75 3.93
CA GLY A 79 10.04 12.29 2.62
C GLY A 79 8.56 12.61 2.35
N PHE A 80 7.91 13.39 3.22
CA PHE A 80 6.54 13.87 3.02
C PHE A 80 6.53 15.20 2.25
N PRO A 81 5.41 15.60 1.63
CA PRO A 81 5.25 16.95 1.07
C PRO A 81 5.58 18.05 2.11
N PHE A 82 6.39 19.03 1.71
CA PHE A 82 6.78 20.16 2.58
C PHE A 82 5.61 21.10 2.94
N LYS A 83 4.52 21.05 2.18
CA LYS A 83 3.32 21.85 2.38
C LYS A 83 2.07 20.99 2.34
N THR A 84 1.03 21.44 3.04
CA THR A 84 -0.29 20.81 3.04
C THR A 84 -0.85 20.59 1.65
N CYS A 85 -1.43 19.40 1.47
CA CYS A 85 -2.20 19.08 0.28
C CYS A 85 -3.55 19.80 0.31
N ASN A 86 -3.93 20.42 -0.80
CA ASN A 86 -5.23 21.07 -0.94
C ASN A 86 -6.42 20.09 -0.85
N THR A 87 -6.15 18.80 -1.10
CA THR A 87 -7.12 17.71 -1.12
C THR A 87 -6.61 16.56 -0.24
N CYS A 88 -6.31 15.40 -0.83
CA CYS A 88 -5.78 14.24 -0.11
C CYS A 88 -4.26 14.17 -0.25
N LEU A 89 -3.60 13.69 0.80
CA LEU A 89 -2.26 13.12 0.66
C LEU A 89 -2.40 11.73 0.07
N GLN A 90 -1.64 11.44 -0.96
CA GLN A 90 -1.65 10.17 -1.66
C GLN A 90 -0.32 9.45 -1.51
N THR A 91 -0.37 8.14 -1.30
CA THR A 91 0.75 7.25 -1.51
C THR A 91 0.43 6.19 -2.56
N THR A 92 1.43 5.80 -3.33
CA THR A 92 1.32 4.72 -4.31
C THR A 92 2.42 3.69 -4.10
N HIS A 93 2.08 2.42 -4.26
CA HIS A 93 3.03 1.31 -4.21
C HIS A 93 2.88 0.52 -5.49
N LEU A 94 3.99 0.24 -6.15
CA LEU A 94 4.02 -0.58 -7.35
C LEU A 94 4.64 -1.92 -7.00
N PHE A 95 3.85 -2.97 -7.19
CA PHE A 95 4.34 -4.33 -7.01
C PHE A 95 5.15 -4.77 -8.22
N HIS A 96 6.08 -5.67 -7.99
CA HIS A 96 6.81 -6.30 -9.07
C HIS A 96 5.87 -7.18 -9.90
N ASP A 97 5.97 -7.08 -11.22
CA ASP A 97 5.13 -7.78 -12.20
C ASP A 97 5.87 -8.96 -12.87
N CYS A 98 7.09 -9.26 -12.42
CA CYS A 98 7.86 -10.40 -12.88
C CYS A 98 8.06 -11.39 -11.73
N HIS A 99 8.03 -12.68 -12.07
CA HIS A 99 8.51 -13.71 -11.16
C HIS A 99 10.05 -13.70 -11.15
N TRP A 100 10.63 -13.00 -10.19
CA TRP A 100 12.08 -12.84 -10.08
C TRP A 100 12.71 -14.05 -9.37
N THR A 101 13.45 -14.88 -10.11
CA THR A 101 14.34 -15.89 -9.51
C THR A 101 15.83 -15.51 -9.60
N ALA A 102 16.14 -14.40 -10.29
CA ALA A 102 17.50 -13.95 -10.55
C ALA A 102 17.90 -12.72 -9.72
N THR A 103 19.21 -12.53 -9.53
CA THR A 103 19.81 -11.42 -8.77
C THR A 103 19.82 -10.07 -9.50
N SER A 104 19.54 -10.05 -10.81
CA SER A 104 19.48 -8.83 -11.63
C SER A 104 18.04 -8.42 -11.92
N LYS A 105 17.70 -7.17 -11.60
CA LYS A 105 16.38 -6.57 -11.78
C LYS A 105 16.46 -5.43 -12.83
N PRO A 106 16.26 -5.69 -14.14
CA PRO A 106 16.21 -4.64 -15.13
C PRO A 106 15.05 -3.69 -14.85
N ALA A 107 15.28 -2.39 -15.01
CA ALA A 107 14.19 -1.42 -14.98
C ALA A 107 13.22 -1.70 -16.14
N ASN A 108 11.93 -1.88 -15.82
CA ASN A 108 10.83 -1.97 -16.78
C ASN A 108 10.78 -3.22 -17.70
N ARG A 109 11.55 -4.29 -17.42
CA ARG A 109 11.38 -5.58 -18.14
C ARG A 109 11.75 -6.78 -17.29
N CYS A 110 10.97 -7.86 -17.41
CA CYS A 110 11.38 -9.15 -16.89
C CYS A 110 12.69 -9.62 -17.54
N PRO A 111 13.56 -10.33 -16.82
CA PRO A 111 14.74 -10.96 -17.39
C PRO A 111 14.36 -11.90 -18.52
N LEU A 112 15.31 -12.18 -19.40
CA LEU A 112 15.11 -13.14 -20.47
C LEU A 112 14.63 -14.49 -19.91
N GLY A 113 13.56 -15.04 -20.48
CA GLY A 113 12.98 -16.31 -20.04
C GLY A 113 11.94 -16.20 -18.91
N MET A 114 11.72 -15.00 -18.36
CA MET A 114 10.68 -14.75 -17.37
C MET A 114 9.45 -14.11 -18.00
N LYS A 115 8.27 -14.44 -17.48
CA LYS A 115 6.99 -13.92 -17.92
C LYS A 115 6.47 -12.84 -16.98
N ARG A 116 5.72 -11.89 -17.55
CA ARG A 116 4.98 -10.88 -16.78
C ARG A 116 3.66 -11.42 -16.27
N MET A 117 3.30 -11.04 -15.05
CA MET A 117 1.96 -11.19 -14.49
C MET A 117 1.32 -9.81 -14.30
N PRO A 118 0.01 -9.72 -14.05
CA PRO A 118 -0.64 -8.44 -13.75
C PRO A 118 0.10 -7.64 -12.67
N GLN A 119 0.48 -6.40 -12.99
CA GLN A 119 1.18 -5.55 -12.04
C GLN A 119 0.19 -4.95 -11.04
N LEU A 120 0.28 -5.34 -9.78
CA LEU A 120 -0.54 -4.75 -8.73
C LEU A 120 -0.04 -3.34 -8.38
N ARG A 121 -0.97 -2.40 -8.20
CA ARG A 121 -0.70 -1.08 -7.66
C ARG A 121 -1.64 -0.79 -6.49
N PHE A 122 -1.07 -0.40 -5.36
CA PHE A 122 -1.84 0.23 -4.28
C PHE A 122 -1.81 1.74 -4.44
N SER A 123 -2.96 2.36 -4.22
CA SER A 123 -3.13 3.80 -4.14
C SER A 123 -3.97 4.10 -2.91
N ILE A 124 -3.38 4.80 -1.95
CA ILE A 124 -4.03 5.15 -0.69
C ILE A 124 -4.12 6.66 -0.62
N ARG A 125 -5.31 7.16 -0.32
CA ARG A 125 -5.59 8.57 -0.08
C ARG A 125 -5.93 8.75 1.39
N PHE A 126 -5.26 9.72 2.00
CA PHE A 126 -5.41 10.12 3.39
C PHE A 126 -6.12 11.47 3.44
N ASP A 127 -7.15 11.56 4.27
CA ASP A 127 -7.89 12.79 4.53
C ASP A 127 -7.16 13.61 5.61
N LEU A 128 -6.34 14.55 5.15
CA LEU A 128 -5.64 15.47 6.03
C LEU A 128 -6.48 16.69 6.40
N CYS A 129 -7.55 17.00 5.68
CA CYS A 129 -8.42 18.15 5.99
C CYS A 129 -9.06 18.00 7.37
N LYS A 130 -9.47 16.78 7.74
CA LYS A 130 -9.99 16.50 9.09
C LYS A 130 -8.90 16.41 10.15
N ALA A 131 -7.75 15.84 9.80
CA ALA A 131 -6.68 15.55 10.74
C ALA A 131 -5.83 16.79 11.10
N LEU A 132 -5.62 17.67 10.12
CA LEU A 132 -4.75 18.85 10.17
C LEU A 132 -5.46 20.04 9.49
N PRO A 133 -6.54 20.59 10.07
CA PRO A 133 -7.33 21.64 9.43
C PRO A 133 -6.55 22.95 9.21
N ASP A 134 -5.57 23.23 10.07
CA ASP A 134 -4.70 24.40 9.94
C ASP A 134 -3.54 24.19 8.94
N GLY A 135 -3.38 22.96 8.45
CA GLY A 135 -2.28 22.57 7.59
C GLY A 135 -0.90 22.62 8.27
N TRP A 136 0.12 22.70 7.43
CA TRP A 136 1.55 22.77 7.73
C TRP A 136 2.31 23.37 6.55
N GLU A 137 3.43 23.99 6.88
CA GLU A 137 4.51 24.37 5.98
C GLU A 137 5.82 24.12 6.72
N GLY A 138 6.77 23.43 6.07
CA GLY A 138 7.97 22.92 6.75
C GLY A 138 7.95 21.39 6.91
N THR A 139 8.57 20.92 7.98
CA THR A 139 8.52 19.50 8.35
C THR A 139 7.08 19.07 8.60
N ALA A 140 6.63 18.06 7.86
CA ALA A 140 5.28 17.56 7.96
C ALA A 140 5.04 16.99 9.37
N PRO A 141 3.89 17.30 10.01
CA PRO A 141 3.51 16.72 11.30
C PRO A 141 2.97 15.29 11.12
N LEU A 142 3.66 14.47 10.33
CA LEU A 142 3.25 13.14 9.89
C LEU A 142 4.33 12.11 10.22
N GLU A 143 3.90 10.90 10.58
CA GLU A 143 4.80 9.78 10.84
C GLU A 143 4.09 8.46 10.50
N LEU A 144 4.80 7.52 9.87
CA LEU A 144 4.30 6.16 9.71
C LEU A 144 4.59 5.34 10.96
N ALA A 145 3.83 4.28 11.19
CA ALA A 145 4.09 3.31 12.26
C ALA A 145 5.56 2.81 12.29
N CYS A 146 6.23 2.76 11.13
CA CYS A 146 7.64 2.34 10.98
C CYS A 146 8.67 3.50 11.01
N GLY A 147 8.22 4.75 11.07
CA GLY A 147 9.05 5.97 11.07
C GLY A 147 8.77 6.93 9.90
N PRO A 148 9.79 7.44 9.20
CA PRO A 148 9.62 8.43 8.13
C PRO A 148 8.95 7.81 6.88
N ALA A 149 8.53 8.63 5.92
CA ALA A 149 7.89 8.18 4.69
C ALA A 149 8.71 7.12 3.93
N TYR A 150 10.03 7.12 4.07
CA TYR A 150 10.93 6.14 3.45
C TYR A 150 10.68 4.69 3.90
N CYS A 151 10.16 4.47 5.12
CA CYS A 151 9.88 3.13 5.63
C CYS A 151 8.61 2.48 5.06
N THR A 152 7.92 3.21 4.18
CA THR A 152 6.71 2.74 3.48
C THR A 152 6.98 1.39 2.81
N HIS A 153 6.05 0.47 2.99
CA HIS A 153 6.09 -0.87 2.41
C HIS A 153 4.67 -1.39 2.25
N GLY A 154 4.51 -2.40 1.41
CA GLY A 154 3.26 -3.12 1.23
C GLY A 154 3.50 -4.61 1.06
N ASP A 155 2.71 -5.43 1.74
CA ASP A 155 2.62 -6.85 1.48
C ASP A 155 1.42 -7.18 0.59
N PHE A 156 1.62 -8.16 -0.28
CA PHE A 156 0.57 -8.75 -1.06
C PHE A 156 0.66 -10.26 -0.95
N ILE A 157 -0.46 -10.89 -0.60
CA ILE A 157 -0.65 -12.34 -0.65
C ILE A 157 -1.78 -12.60 -1.63
N ASN A 158 -1.49 -13.36 -2.68
CA ASN A 158 -2.52 -13.77 -3.63
C ASN A 158 -3.59 -14.60 -2.90
N GLY A 159 -4.85 -14.21 -3.10
CA GLY A 159 -6.01 -14.91 -2.55
C GLY A 159 -7.09 -15.14 -3.60
N TRP A 160 -6.75 -14.98 -4.89
CA TRP A 160 -7.66 -15.21 -5.99
C TRP A 160 -7.77 -16.71 -6.27
N LEU A 161 -9.00 -17.19 -6.49
CA LEU A 161 -9.22 -18.53 -7.01
C LEU A 161 -8.47 -18.72 -8.35
N LEU A 162 -8.06 -19.95 -8.65
CA LEU A 162 -7.30 -20.30 -9.85
C LEU A 162 -7.97 -19.80 -11.13
N GLU A 163 -9.27 -20.00 -11.25
CA GLU A 163 -10.06 -19.58 -12.42
C GLU A 163 -10.10 -18.06 -12.54
N VAL A 164 -10.20 -17.37 -11.40
CA VAL A 164 -10.27 -15.91 -11.33
C VAL A 164 -8.93 -15.29 -11.73
N ALA A 165 -7.82 -15.86 -11.25
CA ALA A 165 -6.48 -15.43 -11.63
C ALA A 165 -6.24 -15.60 -13.14
N GLY A 166 -6.79 -16.66 -13.76
CA GLY A 166 -6.80 -16.85 -15.21
C GLY A 166 -7.63 -15.78 -15.94
N ASN A 167 -8.84 -15.52 -15.45
CA ASN A 167 -9.75 -14.53 -16.04
C ASN A 167 -9.21 -13.10 -16.02
N MET A 168 -8.30 -12.76 -15.10
CA MET A 168 -7.61 -11.46 -15.12
C MET A 168 -6.91 -11.17 -16.45
N LEU A 169 -6.42 -12.20 -17.15
CA LEU A 169 -5.74 -12.03 -18.44
C LEU A 169 -6.70 -11.64 -19.58
N LEU A 170 -8.02 -11.76 -19.37
CA LEU A 170 -9.02 -11.27 -20.32
C LEU A 170 -9.08 -9.73 -20.33
N ALA A 171 -8.62 -9.08 -19.27
CA ALA A 171 -8.48 -7.63 -19.21
C ALA A 171 -7.23 -7.20 -19.99
N ASN A 172 -7.33 -7.06 -21.31
CA ASN A 172 -6.19 -6.72 -22.17
C ASN A 172 -6.23 -5.28 -22.72
N SER A 173 -7.09 -4.44 -22.16
CA SER A 173 -7.32 -3.06 -22.59
C SER A 173 -7.20 -2.09 -21.43
N THR A 174 -6.53 -0.96 -21.67
CA THR A 174 -6.46 0.16 -20.71
C THR A 174 -7.67 1.08 -20.77
N ARG A 175 -8.56 0.89 -21.75
CA ARG A 175 -9.74 1.74 -22.00
C ARG A 175 -11.06 1.06 -21.66
N GLU A 176 -11.07 -0.26 -21.61
CA GLU A 176 -12.27 -1.05 -21.36
C GLU A 176 -12.18 -1.73 -20.01
N PHE A 177 -13.20 -1.52 -19.18
CA PHE A 177 -13.29 -2.20 -17.91
C PHE A 177 -13.60 -3.69 -18.12
N ALA A 178 -12.76 -4.55 -17.58
CA ALA A 178 -13.00 -5.98 -17.51
C ALA A 178 -13.12 -6.40 -16.04
N GLY A 179 -14.28 -6.92 -15.68
CA GLY A 179 -14.53 -7.50 -14.36
C GLY A 179 -13.73 -8.79 -14.17
N VAL A 180 -13.13 -8.94 -12.99
CA VAL A 180 -12.45 -10.17 -12.58
C VAL A 180 -13.50 -11.09 -11.97
N ASP A 181 -14.19 -11.86 -12.82
CA ASP A 181 -15.29 -12.76 -12.45
C ASP A 181 -14.78 -14.18 -12.15
N GLY A 182 -15.52 -14.94 -11.34
CA GLY A 182 -15.29 -16.38 -11.21
C GLY A 182 -16.35 -17.11 -10.37
N PRO A 183 -16.03 -18.32 -9.87
CA PRO A 183 -17.02 -19.21 -9.24
C PRO A 183 -17.73 -18.60 -8.02
N ALA A 184 -17.05 -17.70 -7.31
CA ALA A 184 -17.58 -17.02 -6.13
C ALA A 184 -18.44 -15.78 -6.44
N GLY A 185 -18.64 -15.46 -7.72
CA GLY A 185 -19.47 -14.34 -8.18
C GLY A 185 -18.76 -13.43 -9.19
N LYS A 186 -19.50 -12.42 -9.66
CA LYS A 186 -18.97 -11.34 -10.50
C LYS A 186 -18.14 -10.37 -9.69
N TYR A 187 -17.34 -9.54 -10.36
CA TYR A 187 -16.47 -8.52 -9.75
C TYR A 187 -17.18 -7.57 -8.75
N ASN A 188 -18.50 -7.38 -8.91
CA ASN A 188 -19.33 -6.52 -8.06
C ASN A 188 -20.31 -7.29 -7.16
N ALA A 189 -20.16 -8.62 -7.03
CA ALA A 189 -21.03 -9.45 -6.20
C ALA A 189 -20.87 -9.19 -4.69
N GLY A 190 -19.84 -8.43 -4.29
CA GLY A 190 -19.51 -8.19 -2.89
C GLY A 190 -18.75 -9.35 -2.27
N SER A 191 -18.51 -9.27 -0.96
CA SER A 191 -17.77 -10.31 -0.24
C SER A 191 -18.69 -11.50 0.09
N VAL A 192 -18.30 -12.70 -0.35
CA VAL A 192 -18.92 -13.96 0.06
C VAL A 192 -18.77 -14.25 1.56
N CYS A 193 -17.82 -13.59 2.23
CA CYS A 193 -17.57 -13.74 3.65
C CYS A 193 -18.57 -12.95 4.52
N SER A 194 -19.70 -12.51 3.96
CA SER A 194 -20.67 -11.66 4.66
C SER A 194 -19.99 -10.46 5.33
N ALA A 195 -19.20 -9.68 4.58
CA ALA A 195 -18.32 -8.64 5.15
C ALA A 195 -19.01 -7.63 6.08
N LYS A 196 -20.34 -7.43 5.98
CA LYS A 196 -21.12 -6.64 6.95
C LYS A 196 -21.09 -7.21 8.37
N ASN A 197 -20.87 -8.52 8.50
CA ASN A 197 -20.80 -9.28 9.74
C ASN A 197 -19.37 -9.77 10.03
N ALA A 198 -18.37 -9.33 9.26
CA ALA A 198 -16.99 -9.66 9.57
C ALA A 198 -16.61 -8.91 10.86
N THR A 199 -16.40 -9.66 11.93
CA THR A 199 -15.88 -9.16 13.20
C THR A 199 -14.39 -9.42 13.28
N ASP A 200 -13.67 -8.58 14.02
CA ASP A 200 -12.30 -8.92 14.41
C ASP A 200 -12.31 -10.31 15.08
N ALA A 201 -11.37 -11.17 14.68
CA ALA A 201 -11.22 -12.49 15.29
C ALA A 201 -10.68 -12.38 16.72
N ASP A 202 -10.10 -11.23 17.06
CA ASP A 202 -9.52 -10.95 18.37
C ASP A 202 -9.83 -9.52 18.85
N PRO A 203 -11.11 -9.19 19.07
CA PRO A 203 -11.56 -7.82 19.29
C PRO A 203 -11.05 -7.21 20.62
N GLU A 204 -10.67 -8.04 21.58
CA GLU A 204 -10.29 -7.61 22.93
C GLU A 204 -8.78 -7.42 23.11
N ASN A 205 -7.95 -7.96 22.21
CA ASN A 205 -6.49 -7.88 22.33
C ASN A 205 -5.85 -6.91 21.32
N GLY A 206 -6.66 -6.28 20.45
CA GLY A 206 -6.26 -5.15 19.62
C GLY A 206 -6.44 -3.80 20.31
N THR A 207 -5.73 -2.77 19.86
CA THR A 207 -5.96 -1.38 20.30
C THR A 207 -5.80 -0.40 19.15
N SER A 208 -6.67 0.61 19.09
CA SER A 208 -6.53 1.75 18.18
C SER A 208 -5.73 2.90 18.81
N ASP A 209 -5.36 2.81 20.08
CA ASP A 209 -4.55 3.82 20.77
C ASP A 209 -3.06 3.59 20.49
N TYR A 210 -2.40 4.60 19.92
CA TYR A 210 -1.01 4.49 19.47
C TYR A 210 -0.03 4.26 20.63
N ALA A 211 -0.25 4.90 21.78
CA ALA A 211 0.62 4.74 22.94
C ALA A 211 0.51 3.32 23.50
N THR A 212 -0.71 2.81 23.61
CA THR A 212 -1.01 1.44 24.03
C THR A 212 -0.44 0.43 23.02
N SER A 213 -0.61 0.67 21.72
CA SER A 213 -0.06 -0.17 20.65
C SER A 213 1.47 -0.28 20.76
N LYS A 214 2.17 0.85 20.99
CA LYS A 214 3.61 0.85 21.25
C LYS A 214 3.98 0.02 22.48
N GLN A 215 3.26 0.16 23.58
CA GLN A 215 3.54 -0.60 24.81
C GLN A 215 3.34 -2.10 24.59
N ILE A 216 2.29 -2.50 23.86
CA ILE A 216 2.04 -3.91 23.50
C ILE A 216 3.19 -4.44 22.64
N LEU A 217 3.60 -3.72 21.60
CA LEU A 217 4.70 -4.12 20.71
C LEU A 217 6.05 -4.19 21.44
N GLN A 218 6.33 -3.24 22.35
CA GLN A 218 7.52 -3.25 23.19
C GLN A 218 7.58 -4.48 24.10
N LYS A 219 6.45 -4.83 24.74
CA LYS A 219 6.34 -6.06 25.55
C LYS A 219 6.58 -7.33 24.73
N LEU A 220 6.08 -7.39 23.50
CA LEU A 220 6.24 -8.55 22.62
C LEU A 220 7.65 -8.71 22.06
N THR A 221 8.40 -7.62 21.90
CA THR A 221 9.75 -7.63 21.31
C THR A 221 10.87 -7.74 22.35
N GLY A 222 10.55 -7.70 23.65
CA GLY A 222 11.54 -7.76 24.72
C GLY A 222 12.48 -6.55 24.79
N LEU A 223 12.19 -5.49 24.01
CA LEU A 223 12.95 -4.24 24.01
C LEU A 223 12.55 -3.39 25.22
N GLN A 224 13.23 -3.61 26.35
CA GLN A 224 13.25 -2.65 27.46
C GLN A 224 14.19 -1.49 27.11
N VAL A 225 13.73 -0.26 27.33
CA VAL A 225 14.61 0.90 27.54
C VAL A 225 14.78 1.05 29.05
#